data_AF-A0A7W4C7D2-F1
#
_entry.id   AF-A0A7W4C7D2-F1
#
_cell.length_a   1.000
_cell.length_b   1.000
_cell.length_c   1.000
_cell.angle_alpha   90.00
_cell.angle_beta   90.00
_cell.angle_gamma   90.00
#
_symmetry.space_group_name_H-M   'P 1'
#
loop_
_entity.id
_entity.type
_entity.pdbx_description
1 polymer ?
#
loop_
_entity_poly.entity_id
_entity_poly.type
_entity_poly.pdbx_seq_one_letter_code
_entity_poly.pdbx_strand_id
1 'polypeptide(L)'
;CFEPAIAPHIAAKQINQRLTAQSVLDTMYNPAMLDADFALIEGAGGWRLPLGNGEYLSATVKLLQAKLQQNQPIYGQQTASKVEIILVVGMKLGCLNHALLTQEAVLADGLTIAGWVANQVDAEMACIDDNLNSLQEMMQAPFLGYVPYLVDATVENAASYLQLPK
;
A
#
# COMPACT_ATOMS: atom_id res chain seq x y z
N CYS A 1 -14.82 -5.37 -9.82
CA CYS A 1 -13.48 -5.74 -10.33
C CYS A 1 -13.54 -5.83 -11.85
N PHE A 2 -12.47 -5.46 -12.55
CA PHE A 2 -12.40 -5.71 -14.00
C PHE A 2 -11.97 -7.16 -14.24
N GLU A 3 -12.57 -7.83 -15.23
CA GLU A 3 -12.28 -9.25 -15.53
C GLU A 3 -10.86 -9.51 -16.07
N PRO A 4 -10.28 -8.69 -16.97
CA PRO A 4 -8.92 -8.93 -17.43
C PRO A 4 -7.89 -8.45 -16.38
N ALA A 5 -6.86 -9.27 -16.12
CA ALA A 5 -5.69 -8.94 -15.29
C ALA A 5 -4.75 -7.94 -16.00
N ILE A 6 -5.26 -6.76 -16.31
CA ILE A 6 -4.55 -5.66 -16.98
C ILE A 6 -4.65 -4.38 -16.13
N ALA A 7 -3.84 -3.38 -16.45
CA ALA A 7 -3.88 -2.11 -15.72
C ALA A 7 -5.31 -1.51 -15.73
N PRO A 8 -5.85 -1.03 -14.59
CA PRO A 8 -7.27 -0.67 -14.48
C PRO A 8 -7.75 0.37 -15.50
N HIS A 9 -6.91 1.35 -15.85
CA HIS A 9 -7.25 2.34 -16.88
C HIS A 9 -7.49 1.72 -18.27
N ILE A 10 -6.82 0.60 -18.58
CA ILE A 10 -7.00 -0.12 -19.85
C ILE A 10 -8.33 -0.86 -19.83
N ALA A 11 -8.61 -1.60 -18.74
CA ALA A 11 -9.86 -2.34 -18.59
C ALA A 11 -11.09 -1.42 -18.57
N ALA A 12 -11.01 -0.29 -17.87
CA ALA A 12 -12.06 0.71 -17.81
C ALA A 12 -12.38 1.28 -19.21
N LYS A 13 -11.33 1.57 -20.01
CA LYS A 13 -11.48 2.06 -21.38
C LYS A 13 -12.17 1.03 -22.29
N GLN A 14 -11.89 -0.26 -22.13
CA GLN A 14 -12.51 -1.32 -22.94
C GLN A 14 -14.02 -1.42 -22.74
N ILE A 15 -14.53 -1.09 -21.55
CA ILE A 15 -15.97 -1.12 -21.23
C ILE A 15 -16.62 0.27 -21.20
N ASN A 16 -15.93 1.29 -21.75
CA ASN A 16 -16.38 2.69 -21.76
C ASN A 16 -16.75 3.24 -20.37
N GLN A 17 -16.10 2.73 -19.31
CA GLN A 17 -16.28 3.23 -17.95
C GLN A 17 -15.17 4.24 -17.65
N ARG A 18 -15.55 5.40 -17.07
CA ARG A 18 -14.57 6.35 -16.56
C ARG A 18 -14.15 5.92 -15.16
N LEU A 19 -12.88 5.54 -15.02
CA LEU A 19 -12.26 5.29 -13.72
C LEU A 19 -11.59 6.58 -13.22
N THR A 20 -11.96 7.00 -12.01
CA THR A 20 -11.36 8.15 -11.31
C THR A 20 -11.05 7.80 -9.87
N ALA A 21 -10.13 8.53 -9.25
CA ALA A 21 -9.81 8.39 -7.83
C ALA A 21 -11.06 8.54 -6.94
N GLN A 22 -11.94 9.49 -7.27
CA GLN A 22 -13.21 9.69 -6.56
C GLN A 22 -14.13 8.47 -6.69
N SER A 23 -14.28 7.90 -7.90
CA SER A 23 -15.13 6.71 -8.10
C SER A 23 -14.64 5.48 -7.32
N VAL A 24 -13.31 5.33 -7.19
CA VAL A 24 -12.72 4.26 -6.37
C VAL A 24 -13.03 4.52 -4.90
N LEU A 25 -12.85 5.75 -4.42
CA LEU A 25 -13.18 6.13 -3.05
C LEU A 25 -14.66 5.86 -2.74
N ASP A 26 -15.57 6.29 -3.61
CA ASP A 26 -17.01 6.15 -3.38
C ASP A 26 -17.45 4.68 -3.31
N THR A 27 -16.75 3.80 -4.04
CA THR A 27 -16.99 2.35 -4.02
C THR A 27 -16.40 1.67 -2.78
N MET A 28 -15.20 2.10 -2.36
CA MET A 28 -14.46 1.49 -1.25
C MET A 28 -14.92 2.00 0.12
N TYR A 29 -15.26 3.28 0.22
CA TYR A 29 -15.54 3.93 1.49
C TYR A 29 -16.84 3.40 2.10
N ASN A 30 -16.74 2.95 3.35
CA ASN A 30 -17.87 2.54 4.15
C ASN A 30 -17.88 3.36 5.46
N PRO A 31 -18.98 4.04 5.84
CA PRO A 31 -19.05 4.76 7.12
C PRO A 31 -18.70 3.91 8.34
N ALA A 32 -18.93 2.59 8.29
CA ALA A 32 -18.54 1.66 9.36
C ALA A 32 -17.02 1.64 9.64
N MET A 33 -16.19 2.14 8.72
CA MET A 33 -14.75 2.33 8.94
C MET A 33 -14.45 3.37 10.02
N LEU A 34 -15.38 4.30 10.31
CA LEU A 34 -15.23 5.30 11.36
C LEU A 34 -15.43 4.72 12.77
N ASP A 35 -16.23 3.65 12.86
CA ASP A 35 -16.57 2.99 14.12
C ASP A 35 -15.69 1.76 14.41
N ALA A 36 -14.87 1.34 13.45
CA ALA A 36 -13.98 0.19 13.59
C ALA A 36 -12.72 0.55 14.37
N ASP A 37 -12.26 -0.36 15.23
CA ASP A 37 -10.96 -0.21 15.92
C ASP A 37 -9.78 -0.20 14.93
N PHE A 38 -9.93 -0.91 13.80
CA PHE A 38 -8.94 -0.98 12.73
C PHE A 38 -9.60 -1.33 11.39
N ALA A 39 -9.09 -0.75 10.30
CA ALA A 39 -9.48 -1.09 8.94
C ALA A 39 -8.24 -1.34 8.07
N LEU A 40 -8.18 -2.51 7.43
CA LEU A 40 -7.15 -2.83 6.44
C LEU A 40 -7.71 -2.67 5.04
N ILE A 41 -7.00 -1.93 4.20
CA ILE A 41 -7.36 -1.71 2.80
C ILE A 41 -6.23 -2.27 1.95
N GLU A 42 -6.54 -3.28 1.14
CA GLU A 42 -5.61 -3.76 0.12
C GLU A 42 -5.62 -2.81 -1.08
N GLY A 43 -4.43 -2.34 -1.48
CA GLY A 43 -4.26 -1.57 -2.71
C GLY A 43 -4.30 -2.47 -3.95
N ALA A 44 -4.35 -1.84 -5.12
CA ALA A 44 -4.18 -2.54 -6.39
C ALA A 44 -2.86 -2.09 -7.04
N GLY A 45 -2.01 -3.03 -7.44
CA GLY A 45 -0.75 -2.75 -8.12
C GLY A 45 0.20 -1.83 -7.31
N GLY A 46 0.94 -0.98 -7.99
CA GLY A 46 1.89 -0.05 -7.36
C GLY A 46 1.26 1.28 -6.92
N TRP A 47 1.98 2.04 -6.10
CA TRP A 47 1.51 3.33 -5.57
C TRP A 47 1.08 4.34 -6.65
N ARG A 48 1.82 4.38 -7.77
CA ARG A 48 1.54 5.21 -8.95
C ARG A 48 0.78 4.43 -10.03
N LEU A 49 -0.11 3.49 -9.65
CA LEU A 49 -0.94 2.76 -10.60
C LEU A 49 -1.87 3.75 -11.33
N PRO A 50 -1.80 3.85 -12.68
CA PRO A 50 -2.64 4.80 -13.40
C PRO A 50 -4.11 4.36 -13.42
N LEU A 51 -4.98 5.28 -13.02
CA LEU A 51 -6.44 5.16 -13.16
C LEU A 51 -6.94 5.77 -14.48
N GLY A 52 -6.10 6.59 -15.13
CA GLY A 52 -6.42 7.32 -16.35
C GLY A 52 -6.55 8.82 -16.09
N ASN A 53 -6.60 9.64 -17.15
CA ASN A 53 -6.78 11.10 -17.04
C ASN A 53 -5.78 11.83 -16.13
N GLY A 54 -4.55 11.29 -16.00
CA GLY A 54 -3.52 11.87 -15.12
C GLY A 54 -3.70 11.53 -13.63
N GLU A 55 -4.68 10.70 -13.27
CA GLU A 55 -4.89 10.24 -11.90
C GLU A 55 -4.21 8.90 -11.64
N TYR A 56 -3.74 8.74 -10.40
CA TYR A 56 -3.13 7.54 -9.87
C TYR A 56 -3.92 7.02 -8.67
N LEU A 57 -3.74 5.74 -8.31
CA LEU A 57 -4.39 5.16 -7.13
C LEU A 57 -4.09 5.96 -5.85
N SER A 58 -2.88 6.49 -5.70
CA SER A 58 -2.49 7.37 -4.59
C SER A 58 -3.44 8.56 -4.39
N ALA A 59 -4.03 9.10 -5.45
CA ALA A 59 -5.01 10.18 -5.34
C ALA A 59 -6.26 9.74 -4.56
N THR A 60 -6.69 8.48 -4.72
CA THR A 60 -7.78 7.88 -3.94
C THR A 60 -7.44 7.88 -2.45
N VAL A 61 -6.21 7.49 -2.11
CA VAL A 61 -5.74 7.41 -0.72
C VAL A 61 -5.67 8.80 -0.08
N LYS A 62 -5.22 9.82 -0.83
CA LYS A 62 -5.25 11.21 -0.40
C LYS A 62 -6.68 11.72 -0.15
N LEU A 63 -7.62 11.37 -1.02
CA LEU A 63 -9.03 11.71 -0.82
C LEU A 63 -9.62 11.01 0.41
N LEU A 64 -9.27 9.74 0.65
CA LEU A 64 -9.65 9.01 1.87
C LEU A 64 -9.12 9.72 3.12
N GLN A 65 -7.83 10.08 3.14
CA GLN A 65 -7.23 10.81 4.25
C GLN A 65 -7.96 12.14 4.52
N ALA A 66 -8.27 12.91 3.48
CA ALA A 66 -9.03 14.15 3.62
C ALA A 66 -10.45 13.91 4.15
N LYS A 67 -11.14 12.87 3.65
CA LYS A 67 -12.49 12.51 4.08
C LYS A 67 -12.54 12.09 5.55
N LEU A 68 -11.55 11.32 6.01
CA LEU A 68 -11.44 10.91 7.42
C LEU A 68 -11.11 12.08 8.34
N GLN A 69 -10.32 13.06 7.88
CA GLN A 69 -10.02 14.28 8.64
C GLN A 69 -11.24 15.20 8.79
N GLN A 70 -12.12 15.26 7.78
CA GLN A 70 -13.32 16.10 7.80
C GLN A 70 -14.41 15.61 8.77
N ASN A 71 -14.46 14.30 9.04
CA ASN A 71 -15.49 13.69 9.89
C ASN A 71 -15.11 13.63 11.38
N GLN A 72 -14.14 14.45 11.83
CA GLN A 72 -13.72 14.47 13.23
C GLN A 72 -14.70 15.27 14.12
N PRO A 73 -15.17 14.71 15.24
CA PRO A 73 -15.99 15.45 16.19
C PRO A 73 -15.19 16.56 16.89
N ILE A 74 -15.84 17.70 17.08
CA ILE A 74 -15.24 18.95 17.59
C ILE A 74 -14.96 18.90 19.11
N TYR A 75 -15.37 17.84 19.82
CA TYR A 75 -15.23 17.75 21.29
C TYR A 75 -14.48 16.50 21.77
N GLY A 76 -13.36 16.72 22.45
CA GLY A 76 -12.84 15.90 23.55
C GLY A 76 -12.39 14.47 23.21
N GLN A 77 -11.09 14.31 22.92
CA GLN A 77 -10.38 13.03 22.75
C GLN A 77 -10.95 12.10 21.68
N GLN A 78 -10.67 12.39 20.42
CA GLN A 78 -10.54 11.36 19.39
C GLN A 78 -9.28 11.63 18.59
N THR A 79 -8.36 10.66 18.60
CA THR A 79 -7.17 10.63 17.74
C THR A 79 -7.61 10.78 16.30
N ALA A 80 -7.05 11.76 15.61
CA ALA A 80 -7.34 11.99 14.21
C ALA A 80 -7.15 10.69 13.39
N SER A 81 -8.22 10.17 12.76
CA SER A 81 -8.11 9.01 11.89
C SER A 81 -7.17 9.32 10.73
N LYS A 82 -6.06 8.61 10.69
CA LYS A 82 -4.97 8.79 9.73
C LYS A 82 -4.87 7.55 8.86
N VAL A 83 -4.66 7.75 7.57
CA VAL A 83 -4.36 6.67 6.65
C VAL A 83 -2.86 6.47 6.62
N GLU A 84 -2.42 5.29 7.03
CA GLU A 84 -1.01 4.92 7.03
C GLU A 84 -0.76 3.75 6.09
N ILE A 85 0.39 3.77 5.43
CA ILE A 85 0.72 2.84 4.35
C ILE A 85 1.61 1.73 4.89
N ILE A 86 1.30 0.48 4.55
CA ILE A 86 2.24 -0.64 4.65
C ILE A 86 2.83 -0.86 3.25
N LEU A 87 4.15 -0.71 3.12
CA LEU A 87 4.84 -0.94 1.84
C LEU A 87 5.34 -2.39 1.77
N VAL A 88 4.86 -3.14 0.77
CA VAL A 88 5.37 -4.50 0.49
C VAL A 88 6.41 -4.42 -0.62
N VAL A 89 7.67 -4.71 -0.28
CA VAL A 89 8.80 -4.73 -1.21
C VAL A 89 9.01 -6.15 -1.71
N GLY A 90 8.75 -6.39 -2.99
CA GLY A 90 9.12 -7.66 -3.63
C GLY A 90 10.63 -7.73 -3.82
N MET A 91 11.30 -8.65 -3.11
CA MET A 91 12.74 -8.89 -3.22
C MET A 91 13.03 -9.61 -4.54
N LYS A 92 13.57 -8.83 -5.48
CA LYS A 92 14.08 -9.23 -6.80
C LYS A 92 15.08 -8.18 -7.28
N LEU A 93 15.75 -8.43 -8.41
CA LEU A 93 16.66 -7.44 -9.01
C LEU A 93 15.93 -6.10 -9.25
N GLY A 94 16.56 -5.01 -8.79
CA GLY A 94 16.01 -3.65 -8.86
C GLY A 94 15.10 -3.24 -7.69
N CYS A 95 14.86 -4.12 -6.71
CA CYS A 95 13.97 -3.83 -5.58
C CYS A 95 14.38 -2.60 -4.75
N LEU A 96 15.69 -2.36 -4.56
CA LEU A 96 16.20 -1.19 -3.83
C LEU A 96 15.66 0.12 -4.42
N ASN A 97 15.86 0.30 -5.72
CA ASN A 97 15.41 1.49 -6.43
C ASN A 97 13.87 1.62 -6.37
N HIS A 98 13.14 0.54 -6.61
CA HIS A 98 11.68 0.58 -6.57
C HIS A 98 11.12 0.90 -5.18
N ALA A 99 11.71 0.33 -4.12
CA ALA A 99 11.30 0.59 -2.73
C ALA A 99 11.52 2.06 -2.37
N LEU A 100 12.70 2.61 -2.67
CA LEU A 100 13.04 3.99 -2.36
C LEU A 100 12.19 4.99 -3.14
N LEU A 101 12.01 4.79 -4.46
CA LEU A 101 11.14 5.65 -5.26
C LEU A 101 9.67 5.58 -4.79
N THR A 102 9.22 4.40 -4.32
CA THR A 102 7.87 4.26 -3.77
C THR A 102 7.74 4.98 -2.44
N GLN A 103 8.73 4.85 -1.55
CA GLN A 103 8.78 5.60 -0.29
C GLN A 103 8.74 7.11 -0.54
N GLU A 104 9.62 7.62 -1.39
CA GLU A 104 9.67 9.03 -1.75
C GLU A 104 8.33 9.51 -2.31
N ALA A 105 7.69 8.72 -3.17
CA ALA A 105 6.38 9.05 -3.75
C ALA A 105 5.25 9.09 -2.70
N VAL A 106 5.25 8.18 -1.72
CA VAL A 106 4.28 8.18 -0.61
C VAL A 106 4.50 9.42 0.27
N LEU A 107 5.74 9.70 0.65
CA LEU A 107 6.09 10.85 1.48
C LEU A 107 5.79 12.18 0.77
N ALA A 108 6.10 12.28 -0.52
CA ALA A 108 5.79 13.46 -1.34
C ALA A 108 4.28 13.69 -1.51
N ASP A 109 3.45 12.66 -1.36
CA ASP A 109 1.99 12.80 -1.33
C ASP A 109 1.45 13.31 0.01
N GLY A 110 2.33 13.48 1.02
CA GLY A 110 1.97 13.92 2.37
C GLY A 110 1.41 12.80 3.24
N LEU A 111 1.62 11.54 2.86
CA LEU A 111 1.18 10.36 3.61
C LEU A 111 2.36 9.72 4.34
N THR A 112 2.07 8.89 5.34
CA THR A 112 3.08 8.20 6.13
C THR A 112 3.07 6.71 5.88
N ILE A 113 4.24 6.11 6.01
CA ILE A 113 4.41 4.66 5.95
C ILE A 113 4.51 4.17 7.40
N ALA A 114 3.53 3.36 7.84
CA ALA A 114 3.52 2.75 9.18
C ALA A 114 4.57 1.63 9.31
N GLY A 115 4.92 1.01 8.18
CA GLY A 115 6.01 0.06 8.12
C GLY A 115 6.15 -0.55 6.74
N TRP A 116 7.18 -1.38 6.57
CA TRP A 116 7.43 -2.07 5.32
C TRP A 116 7.80 -3.52 5.54
N VAL A 117 7.47 -4.36 4.56
CA VAL A 117 7.71 -5.80 4.55
C VAL A 117 8.62 -6.11 3.36
N ALA A 118 9.67 -6.91 3.60
CA ALA A 118 10.42 -7.55 2.53
C ALA A 118 9.77 -8.90 2.20
N ASN A 119 9.38 -9.12 0.95
CA ASN A 119 8.76 -10.37 0.51
C ASN A 119 9.59 -11.00 -0.61
N GLN A 120 10.19 -12.15 -0.38
CA GLN A 120 10.94 -12.85 -1.42
C GLN A 120 10.01 -13.51 -2.43
N VAL A 121 9.94 -12.89 -3.61
CA VAL A 121 9.13 -13.38 -4.73
C VAL A 121 9.94 -14.23 -5.71
N ASP A 122 11.26 -14.08 -5.70
CA ASP A 122 12.20 -14.83 -6.52
C ASP A 122 13.06 -15.73 -5.62
N ALA A 123 12.88 -17.05 -5.75
CA ALA A 123 13.60 -18.05 -4.96
C ALA A 123 15.12 -17.98 -5.18
N GLU A 124 15.56 -17.55 -6.36
CA GLU A 124 16.96 -17.61 -6.80
C GLU A 124 17.67 -16.25 -6.70
N MET A 125 17.07 -15.27 -6.02
CA MET A 125 17.66 -13.95 -5.88
C MET A 125 19.00 -14.03 -5.13
N ALA A 126 20.06 -13.53 -5.78
CA ALA A 126 21.37 -13.41 -5.15
C ALA A 126 21.42 -12.27 -4.11
N CYS A 127 22.28 -12.44 -3.11
CA CYS A 127 22.60 -11.42 -2.10
C CYS A 127 21.36 -10.85 -1.37
N ILE A 128 20.41 -11.71 -0.99
CA ILE A 128 19.18 -11.28 -0.28
C ILE A 128 19.54 -10.55 1.01
N ASP A 129 20.45 -11.10 1.82
CA ASP A 129 20.83 -10.50 3.10
C ASP A 129 21.44 -9.10 2.92
N ASP A 130 22.35 -8.93 1.95
CA ASP A 130 22.95 -7.63 1.66
C ASP A 130 21.90 -6.61 1.17
N ASN A 131 20.97 -7.05 0.31
CA ASN A 131 19.88 -6.20 -0.16
C ASN A 131 18.90 -5.83 0.98
N LEU A 132 18.61 -6.76 1.88
CA LEU A 132 17.75 -6.52 3.03
C LEU A 132 18.39 -5.52 3.99
N ASN A 133 19.68 -5.69 4.31
CA ASN A 133 20.45 -4.75 5.14
C ASN A 133 20.45 -3.35 4.51
N SER A 134 20.70 -3.27 3.20
CA SER A 134 20.65 -2.02 2.44
C SER A 134 19.29 -1.33 2.57
N LEU A 135 18.18 -2.07 2.43
CA LEU A 135 16.84 -1.51 2.61
C LEU A 135 16.61 -1.05 4.06
N GLN A 136 17.03 -1.82 5.06
CA GLN A 136 16.90 -1.43 6.47
C GLN A 136 17.65 -0.15 6.81
N GLU A 137 18.79 0.11 6.17
CA GLU A 137 19.55 1.36 6.35
C GLU A 137 18.91 2.56 5.62
N MET A 138 18.29 2.34 4.46
CA MET A 138 17.78 3.43 3.60
C MET A 138 16.29 3.75 3.79
N MET A 139 15.48 2.78 4.23
CA MET A 139 14.05 2.96 4.48
C MET A 139 13.84 3.71 5.79
N GLN A 140 12.94 4.69 5.78
CA GLN A 140 12.66 5.53 6.95
C GLN A 140 11.60 4.93 7.88
N ALA A 141 10.77 4.03 7.34
CA ALA A 141 9.67 3.41 8.08
C ALA A 141 10.11 2.16 8.86
N PRO A 142 9.38 1.78 9.92
CA PRO A 142 9.65 0.55 10.67
C PRO A 142 9.69 -0.69 9.76
N PHE A 143 10.72 -1.52 9.95
CA PHE A 143 10.79 -2.82 9.30
C PHE A 143 9.88 -3.81 10.03
N LEU A 144 8.88 -4.34 9.35
CA LEU A 144 7.87 -5.24 9.92
C LEU A 144 8.27 -6.72 9.81
N GLY A 145 9.21 -7.05 8.93
CA GLY A 145 9.68 -8.42 8.77
C GLY A 145 10.04 -8.77 7.33
N TYR A 146 10.70 -9.92 7.20
CA TYR A 146 11.09 -10.52 5.93
C TYR A 146 10.40 -11.88 5.78
N VAL A 147 9.55 -11.99 4.77
CA VAL A 147 8.90 -13.24 4.38
C VAL A 147 9.80 -13.93 3.35
N PRO A 148 10.38 -15.11 3.67
CA PRO A 148 11.20 -15.87 2.73
C PRO A 148 10.35 -16.44 1.61
N TYR A 149 10.98 -17.02 0.59
CA TYR A 149 10.24 -17.70 -0.46
C TYR A 149 9.50 -18.92 0.13
N LEU A 150 8.17 -18.86 0.13
CA LEU A 150 7.32 -19.92 0.66
C LEU A 150 6.85 -20.83 -0.47
N VAL A 151 7.18 -22.12 -0.38
CA VAL A 151 6.62 -23.16 -1.27
C VAL A 151 5.11 -23.28 -1.06
N ASP A 152 4.66 -23.14 0.20
CA ASP A 152 3.25 -23.09 0.59
C ASP A 152 2.92 -21.70 1.13
N ALA A 153 2.50 -20.81 0.23
CA ALA A 153 2.28 -19.39 0.50
C ALA A 153 0.90 -19.11 1.13
N THR A 154 0.61 -19.73 2.28
CA THR A 154 -0.58 -19.45 3.08
C THR A 154 -0.42 -18.18 3.93
N VAL A 155 -1.54 -17.59 4.34
CA VAL A 155 -1.54 -16.40 5.21
C VAL A 155 -0.89 -16.74 6.56
N GLU A 156 -1.17 -17.92 7.10
CA GLU A 156 -0.65 -18.39 8.37
C GLU A 156 0.87 -18.54 8.33
N ASN A 157 1.40 -19.12 7.25
CA ASN A 157 2.84 -19.27 7.07
C ASN A 157 3.52 -17.91 6.94
N ALA A 158 2.98 -17.00 6.11
CA ALA A 158 3.54 -15.67 5.92
C ALA A 158 3.50 -14.82 7.21
N ALA A 159 2.40 -14.90 7.97
CA ALA A 159 2.22 -14.14 9.21
C ALA A 159 3.28 -14.45 10.28
N SER A 160 3.81 -15.67 10.30
CA SER A 160 4.86 -16.07 11.27
C SER A 160 6.17 -15.28 11.14
N TYR A 161 6.36 -14.58 10.02
CA TYR A 161 7.55 -13.77 9.73
C TYR A 161 7.35 -12.28 9.96
N LEU A 162 6.16 -11.86 10.38
CA LEU A 162 5.81 -10.45 10.54
C LEU A 162 5.58 -10.08 12.00
N GLN A 163 6.02 -8.89 12.38
CA GLN A 163 5.78 -8.29 13.68
C GLN A 163 5.26 -6.87 13.48
N LEU A 164 4.05 -6.61 13.99
CA LEU A 164 3.52 -5.26 14.01
C LEU A 164 4.22 -4.43 15.09
N PRO A 165 4.42 -3.11 14.86
CA PRO A 165 4.96 -2.23 15.89
C PRO A 165 4.04 -2.23 17.11
N LYS A 166 4.63 -2.11 18.30
CA LYS A 166 3.89 -1.97 19.57
C LYS A 166 3.31 -0.58 19.74
#